data_AF-A0A942S2B0-F1
#
_entry.id   AF-A0A942S2B0-F1
#
_cell.length_a   1.000
_cell.length_b   1.000
_cell.length_c   1.000
_cell.angle_alpha   90.00
_cell.angle_beta   90.00
_cell.angle_gamma   90.00
#
_symmetry.space_group_name_H-M   'P 1'
#
loop_
_entity.id
_entity.type
_entity.pdbx_description
1 polymer ?
#
loop_
_entity_poly.entity_id
_entity_poly.type
_entity_poly.pdbx_seq_one_letter_code
_entity_poly.pdbx_strand_id
1 'polypeptide(L)'
;MLSPEHSSEVDPDWIGLQNAIVETYAEKIESCIKHSAWKMLAVVMEARHAYLVRLFSPAVSEQYRTFLKQLAESILQQDVHIQARVEEQKNIIAQQQLSLDRGRRAVRTYASNN
;
A
#
# COMPACT_ATOMS: atom_id res chain seq x y z
N MET A 1 28.83 -37.68 21.12
CA MET A 1 27.51 -37.05 21.35
C MET A 1 27.55 -35.68 20.72
N LEU A 2 26.94 -35.52 19.53
CA LEU A 2 26.82 -34.23 18.87
C LEU A 2 25.54 -33.58 19.39
N SER A 3 25.68 -32.49 20.15
CA SER A 3 24.56 -31.61 20.47
C SER A 3 24.17 -30.88 19.18
N PRO A 4 22.89 -30.89 18.75
CA PRO A 4 22.47 -30.07 17.63
C PRO A 4 22.40 -28.63 18.14
N GLU A 5 23.31 -27.81 17.64
CA GLU A 5 23.27 -26.36 17.74
C GLU A 5 21.89 -25.89 17.28
N HIS A 6 21.02 -25.52 18.22
CA HIS A 6 19.89 -24.66 17.89
C HIS A 6 20.49 -23.30 17.60
N SER A 7 20.77 -23.04 16.32
CA SER A 7 21.14 -21.72 15.84
C SER A 7 19.94 -20.79 16.03
N SER A 8 19.85 -20.20 17.21
CA SER A 8 18.95 -19.10 17.58
C SER A 8 19.34 -17.79 16.86
N GLU A 9 20.04 -17.88 15.73
CA GLU A 9 20.46 -16.74 14.96
C GLU A 9 19.36 -16.33 13.98
N VAL A 10 19.21 -15.01 13.88
CA VAL A 10 18.31 -14.38 12.94
C VAL A 10 18.81 -14.67 11.53
N ASP A 11 17.98 -15.27 10.69
CA ASP A 11 18.31 -15.50 9.29
C ASP A 11 18.26 -14.18 8.50
N PRO A 12 19.41 -13.66 8.02
CA PRO A 12 19.45 -12.40 7.28
C PRO A 12 18.77 -12.51 5.91
N ASP A 13 18.76 -13.70 5.29
CA ASP A 13 18.12 -13.91 3.99
C ASP A 13 16.60 -13.86 4.14
N TRP A 14 16.07 -14.43 5.22
CA TRP A 14 14.65 -14.31 5.55
C TRP A 14 14.23 -12.86 5.78
N ILE A 15 15.02 -12.08 6.53
CA ILE A 15 14.77 -10.65 6.76
C ILE A 15 14.78 -9.87 5.44
N GLY A 16 15.81 -10.10 4.62
CA GLY A 16 15.95 -9.47 3.31
C GLY A 16 14.73 -9.74 2.43
N LEU A 17 14.27 -10.99 2.43
CA LEU A 17 13.07 -11.39 1.70
C LEU A 17 11.81 -10.66 2.20
N GLN A 18 11.61 -10.55 3.52
CA GLN A 18 10.41 -9.87 4.05
C GLN A 18 10.39 -8.39 3.65
N ASN A 19 11.53 -7.72 3.75
CA ASN A 19 11.68 -6.31 3.33
C ASN A 19 11.38 -6.16 1.83
N ALA A 20 11.96 -7.01 0.99
CA ALA A 20 11.76 -6.95 -0.47
C ALA A 20 10.29 -7.15 -0.86
N ILE A 21 9.57 -8.06 -0.18
CA ILE A 21 8.15 -8.28 -0.43
C ILE A 21 7.32 -7.05 -0.04
N VAL A 22 7.58 -6.45 1.13
CA VAL A 22 6.87 -5.23 1.56
C VAL A 22 7.12 -4.07 0.61
N GLU A 23 8.37 -3.87 0.18
CA GLU A 23 8.73 -2.82 -0.77
C GLU A 23 8.04 -3.03 -2.13
N THR A 24 8.00 -4.27 -2.62
CA THR A 24 7.29 -4.61 -3.86
C THR A 24 5.80 -4.24 -3.79
N TYR A 25 5.16 -4.41 -2.64
CA TYR A 25 3.78 -3.96 -2.47
C TYR A 25 3.67 -2.44 -2.49
N ALA A 26 4.57 -1.72 -1.82
CA ALA A 26 4.60 -0.26 -1.83
C ALA A 26 4.74 0.30 -3.26
N GLU A 27 5.69 -0.23 -4.04
CA GLU A 27 5.89 0.15 -5.44
C GLU A 27 4.65 -0.11 -6.31
N LYS A 28 4.00 -1.27 -6.14
CA LYS A 28 2.77 -1.62 -6.87
C LYS A 28 1.61 -0.70 -6.50
N ILE A 29 1.48 -0.34 -5.22
CA ILE A 29 0.45 0.59 -4.74
C ILE A 29 0.67 1.98 -5.36
N GLU A 30 1.88 2.52 -5.28
CA GLU A 30 2.23 3.81 -5.87
C GLU A 30 1.98 3.83 -7.38
N SER A 31 2.38 2.76 -8.08
CA SER A 31 2.10 2.60 -9.51
C SER A 31 0.60 2.62 -9.81
N CYS A 32 -0.21 1.90 -9.03
CA CYS A 32 -1.66 1.89 -9.21
C CYS A 32 -2.27 3.28 -8.98
N ILE A 33 -1.82 4.02 -7.96
CA ILE A 33 -2.29 5.38 -7.68
C ILE A 33 -1.90 6.31 -8.83
N LYS A 34 -0.63 6.30 -9.24
CA LYS A 34 -0.09 7.12 -10.34
C LYS A 34 -0.85 6.91 -11.65
N HIS A 35 -1.25 5.68 -11.93
CA HIS A 35 -1.94 5.32 -13.18
C HIS A 35 -3.47 5.24 -13.03
N SER A 36 -4.02 5.69 -11.90
CA SER A 36 -5.47 5.62 -11.62
C SER A 36 -6.07 4.21 -11.80
N ALA A 37 -5.27 3.18 -11.55
CA ALA A 37 -5.66 1.77 -11.68
C ALA A 37 -6.40 1.28 -10.43
N TRP A 38 -7.48 1.98 -10.04
CA TRP A 38 -8.15 1.80 -8.75
C TRP A 38 -8.68 0.38 -8.47
N LYS A 39 -9.14 -0.31 -9.52
CA LYS A 39 -9.56 -1.73 -9.40
C LYS A 39 -8.38 -2.64 -9.04
N MET A 40 -7.23 -2.41 -9.67
CA MET A 40 -6.01 -3.17 -9.36
C MET A 40 -5.46 -2.79 -7.98
N LEU A 41 -5.55 -1.51 -7.60
CA LEU A 41 -5.15 -1.07 -6.26
C LEU A 41 -5.86 -1.87 -5.16
N ALA A 42 -7.17 -2.10 -5.29
CA ALA A 42 -7.92 -2.91 -4.33
C ALA A 42 -7.37 -4.34 -4.21
N VAL A 43 -7.07 -4.99 -5.34
CA VAL A 43 -6.49 -6.34 -5.38
C VAL A 43 -5.10 -6.37 -4.72
N VAL A 44 -4.25 -5.38 -5.02
CA VAL A 44 -2.90 -5.28 -4.44
C VAL A 44 -2.97 -5.06 -2.92
N MET A 45 -3.88 -4.21 -2.46
CA MET A 45 -4.09 -3.94 -1.03
C MET A 45 -4.57 -5.18 -0.27
N GLU A 46 -5.49 -5.95 -0.84
CA GLU A 46 -5.97 -7.21 -0.25
C GLU A 46 -4.85 -8.26 -0.17
N ALA A 47 -4.06 -8.41 -1.23
CA ALA A 47 -2.90 -9.31 -1.24
C ALA A 47 -1.84 -8.91 -0.19
N ARG A 48 -1.54 -7.61 -0.08
CA ARG A 48 -0.66 -7.07 0.96
C ARG A 48 -1.20 -7.39 2.35
N HIS A 49 -2.49 -7.14 2.60
CA HIS A 49 -3.11 -7.44 3.89
C HIS A 49 -2.99 -8.92 4.27
N ALA A 50 -3.37 -9.83 3.36
CA ALA A 50 -3.25 -11.26 3.59
C ALA A 50 -1.81 -11.70 3.90
N TYR A 51 -0.83 -11.11 3.20
CA TYR A 51 0.58 -11.35 3.47
C TYR A 51 0.99 -10.87 4.87
N LEU A 52 0.62 -9.65 5.26
CA LEU A 52 0.95 -9.08 6.57
C LEU A 52 0.30 -9.88 7.71
N VAL A 53 -0.96 -10.31 7.56
CA VAL A 53 -1.63 -11.18 8.54
C VAL A 53 -0.84 -12.47 8.77
N ARG A 54 -0.31 -13.08 7.70
CA ARG A 54 0.52 -14.27 7.81
C ARG A 54 1.87 -13.97 8.47
N LEU A 55 2.53 -12.88 8.05
CA LEU A 55 3.84 -12.49 8.55
C LEU A 55 3.83 -12.18 10.05
N PHE A 56 2.78 -11.54 10.54
CA PHE A 56 2.61 -11.16 11.95
C PHE A 56 1.78 -12.17 12.76
N SER A 57 1.62 -13.39 12.26
CA SER A 57 0.86 -14.42 12.97
C SER A 57 1.54 -14.82 14.30
N PRO A 58 0.81 -15.34 15.31
CA PRO A 58 1.37 -15.68 16.62
C PRO A 58 2.46 -16.76 16.63
N ALA A 59 2.69 -17.43 15.49
CA ALA A 59 3.65 -18.51 15.35
C ALA A 59 5.10 -18.04 15.04
N VAL A 60 5.35 -16.73 14.98
CA VAL A 60 6.70 -16.21 14.70
C VAL A 60 7.62 -16.45 15.90
N SER A 61 8.79 -17.05 15.64
CA SER A 61 9.87 -17.19 16.63
C SER A 61 10.30 -15.85 17.25
N GLU A 62 10.52 -15.85 18.57
CA GLU A 62 10.98 -14.67 19.34
C GLU A 62 12.19 -13.96 18.72
N GLN A 63 13.09 -14.70 18.07
CA GLN A 63 14.29 -14.16 17.42
C GLN A 63 13.99 -13.07 16.37
N TYR A 64 12.83 -13.10 15.71
CA TYR A 64 12.45 -12.11 14.69
C TYR A 64 11.61 -10.96 15.25
N ARG A 65 11.26 -10.98 16.54
CA ARG A 65 10.28 -10.05 17.13
C ARG A 65 10.71 -8.60 17.05
N THR A 66 11.99 -8.32 17.30
CA THR A 66 12.54 -6.95 17.21
C THR A 66 12.49 -6.43 15.77
N PHE A 67 12.92 -7.25 14.81
CA PHE A 67 12.85 -6.91 13.39
C PHE A 67 11.40 -6.66 12.95
N LEU A 68 10.47 -7.54 13.31
CA LEU A 68 9.07 -7.39 12.93
C LEU A 68 8.43 -6.12 13.50
N LYS A 69 8.79 -5.70 14.72
CA LYS A 69 8.34 -4.42 15.27
C LYS A 69 8.83 -3.25 14.42
N GLN A 70 10.11 -3.22 14.06
CA GLN A 70 10.69 -2.18 13.21
C GLN A 70 10.05 -2.17 11.81
N LEU A 71 9.82 -3.36 11.25
CA LEU A 71 9.14 -3.50 9.96
C LEU A 71 7.69 -3.00 10.03
N ALA A 72 6.97 -3.29 11.11
CA ALA A 72 5.61 -2.78 11.32
C ALA A 72 5.57 -1.25 11.39
N GLU A 73 6.52 -0.63 12.09
CA GLU A 73 6.64 0.83 12.16
C GLU A 73 6.90 1.43 10.77
N SER A 74 7.80 0.82 9.99
CA SER A 74 8.07 1.23 8.61
C SER A 74 6.83 1.10 7.72
N ILE A 75 6.10 -0.01 7.81
CA ILE A 75 4.83 -0.24 7.11
C ILE A 75 3.80 0.85 7.44
N LEU A 76 3.67 1.21 8.72
CA LEU A 76 2.73 2.26 9.14
C LEU A 76 3.12 3.63 8.57
N GLN A 77 4.41 3.95 8.51
CA GLN A 77 4.89 5.18 7.88
C GLN A 77 4.61 5.19 6.37
N GLN A 78 4.82 4.06 5.69
CA GLN A 78 4.45 3.91 4.28
C GLN A 78 2.95 4.13 4.06
N ASP A 79 2.10 3.56 4.94
CA ASP A 79 0.64 3.67 4.83
C ASP A 79 0.16 5.12 4.99
N VAL A 80 0.81 5.91 5.85
CA VAL A 80 0.54 7.35 5.96
C VAL A 80 0.82 8.06 4.62
N HIS A 81 1.93 7.73 3.96
CA HIS A 81 2.27 8.31 2.66
C HIS A 81 1.25 7.92 1.59
N ILE A 82 0.90 6.63 1.51
CA ILE A 82 -0.09 6.10 0.57
C ILE A 82 -1.45 6.79 0.76
N GLN A 83 -1.90 6.97 2.00
CA GLN A 83 -3.15 7.66 2.30
C GLN A 83 -3.13 9.11 1.81
N ALA A 84 -2.05 9.85 2.06
CA ALA A 84 -1.92 11.23 1.58
C ALA A 84 -2.02 11.31 0.05
N ARG A 85 -1.40 10.37 -0.67
CA ARG A 85 -1.44 10.28 -2.14
C ARG A 85 -2.84 9.96 -2.67
N VAL A 86 -3.57 9.06 -2.00
CA VAL A 86 -4.97 8.76 -2.35
C VAL A 86 -5.86 9.99 -2.16
N GLU A 87 -5.69 10.73 -1.06
CA GLU A 87 -6.46 11.96 -0.82
C GLU A 87 -6.14 13.05 -1.85
N GLU A 88 -4.88 13.20 -2.25
CA GLU A 88 -4.48 14.09 -3.34
C GLU A 88 -5.22 13.74 -4.65
N GLN A 89 -5.26 12.47 -5.02
CA GLN A 89 -5.96 12.02 -6.23
C GLN A 89 -7.48 12.23 -6.14
N LYS A 90 -8.09 12.02 -4.98
CA LYS A 90 -9.51 12.33 -4.75
C LYS A 90 -9.79 13.81 -5.00
N ASN A 91 -8.95 14.70 -4.50
CA ASN A 91 -9.09 16.14 -4.69
C ASN A 91 -8.98 16.55 -6.16
N ILE A 92 -8.03 15.96 -6.91
CA ILE A 92 -7.88 16.18 -8.35
C ILE A 92 -9.16 15.77 -9.09
N ILE A 93 -9.69 14.58 -8.80
CA ILE A 93 -10.91 14.08 -9.44
C ILE A 93 -12.11 14.97 -9.11
N ALA A 94 -12.25 15.41 -7.86
CA ALA A 94 -13.32 16.32 -7.44
C ALA A 94 -13.28 17.66 -8.19
N GLN A 95 -12.09 18.23 -8.37
CA GLN A 95 -11.91 19.46 -9.16
C GLN A 95 -12.28 19.26 -10.64
N GLN A 96 -11.90 18.12 -11.22
CA GLN A 96 -12.27 17.78 -12.60
C GLN A 96 -13.78 17.63 -12.76
N GLN A 97 -14.46 16.97 -11.81
CA GLN A 97 -15.92 16.85 -11.81
C GLN A 97 -16.61 18.20 -11.76
N LEU A 98 -16.16 19.10 -10.87
CA LEU A 98 -16.70 20.46 -10.78
C LEU A 98 -16.52 21.25 -12.08
N SER A 99 -15.36 21.11 -12.73
CA SER A 99 -15.08 21.74 -14.03
C SER A 99 -16.02 21.22 -15.13
N LEU A 100 -16.20 19.90 -15.20
CA LEU A 100 -17.11 19.26 -16.16
C LEU A 100 -18.57 19.70 -15.95
N ASP A 101 -19.03 19.80 -14.70
CA ASP A 101 -20.39 20.23 -14.39
C ASP A 101 -20.64 21.68 -14.77
N ARG A 102 -19.67 22.57 -14.56
CA ARG A 102 -19.74 23.96 -15.04
C ARG A 102 -19.80 24.02 -16.56
N GLY A 103 -18.96 23.24 -17.25
CA GLY A 103 -18.98 23.14 -18.70
C GLY A 103 -20.34 22.65 -19.24
N ARG A 104 -20.90 21.60 -18.63
CA ARG A 104 -22.23 21.07 -18.98
C ARG A 104 -23.34 22.12 -18.80
N ARG A 105 -23.30 22.89 -17.71
CA ARG A 105 -24.27 23.98 -17.47
C ARG A 105 -24.15 25.08 -18.54
N ALA A 106 -22.93 25.51 -18.85
CA ALA A 106 -22.71 26.53 -19.88
C ALA A 106 -23.24 26.08 -21.25
N VAL A 107 -22.92 24.86 -21.69
CA VAL A 107 -23.43 24.29 -22.95
C VAL A 107 -24.96 24.25 -22.99
N ARG A 108 -25.61 23.83 -21.89
CA ARG A 108 -27.08 23.83 -21.80
C ARG A 108 -27.66 25.23 -21.94
N THR A 109 -27.07 26.23 -21.29
CA THR A 109 -27.52 27.64 -21.40
C THR A 109 -27.38 28.17 -22.83
N TYR A 110 -26.28 27.83 -23.54
CA TYR A 110 -26.13 28.22 -24.94
C TYR A 110 -27.13 27.51 -25.86
N ALA A 111 -27.43 26.23 -25.59
CA ALA A 111 -28.40 25.46 -26.37
C ALA A 111 -29.86 25.87 -26.13
N SER A 112 -30.18 26.50 -25.00
CA SER A 112 -31.54 27.01 -24.70
C SER A 112 -31.78 28.46 -25.16
N ASN A 113 -30.70 29.19 -25.49
CA ASN A 113 -30.74 30.60 -25.89
C ASN A 113 -30.53 30.81 -27.41
N ASN A 114 -30.43 29.72 -28.17
CA ASN A 114 -30.48 29.66 -29.63
C ASN A 114 -31.73 28.87 -30.05
#